data_AF-A0A6B3GFT7-F1
#
_entry.id   AF-A0A6B3GFT7-F1
#
_cell.length_a   1.000
_cell.length_b   1.000
_cell.length_c   1.000
_cell.angle_alpha   90.00
_cell.angle_beta   90.00
_cell.angle_gamma   90.00
#
_symmetry.space_group_name_H-M   'P 1'
#
loop_
_entity.id
_entity.type
_entity.pdbx_description
1 polymer ?
#
loop_
_entity_poly.entity_id
_entity_poly.type
_entity_poly.pdbx_seq_one_letter_code
_entity_poly.pdbx_strand_id
1 'polypeptide(L)'
;LREHGLTMTRSFFYWPDFHPEPGRIDEELCDRFRDFLDAHTEAGMGTVPTFIVGHMSGENWDPVWRGGRDLYEDVWLVGRQAWFVSQMTRRFKDHPAVTGWLITNEMPGYGRIYQVDPPSSDVVTAWAQFMCDAVRAAGGTQPVSLGDGAWGIEVTGRDNGFSLRDTAEYVDFVGPHVYRSDTDRPRQHYRAAFE
;
A
#
# COMPACT_ATOMS: atom_id res chain seq x y z
N LEU A 1 14.90 15.15 -7.48
CA LEU A 1 14.57 14.87 -6.06
C LEU A 1 15.79 15.02 -5.16
N ARG A 2 16.86 14.25 -5.38
CA ARG A 2 18.09 14.32 -4.58
C ARG A 2 18.72 15.71 -4.47
N GLU A 3 18.82 16.42 -5.60
CA GLU A 3 19.36 17.80 -5.66
C GLU A 3 18.53 18.81 -4.83
N HIS A 4 17.27 18.48 -4.54
CA HIS A 4 16.39 19.26 -3.66
C HIS A 4 16.42 18.78 -2.20
N GLY A 5 17.38 17.92 -1.83
CA GLY A 5 17.57 17.45 -0.45
C GLY A 5 16.74 16.22 -0.06
N LEU A 6 15.88 15.70 -0.94
CA LEU A 6 15.08 14.51 -0.66
C LEU A 6 15.93 13.23 -0.76
N THR A 7 15.74 12.29 0.18
CA THR A 7 16.54 11.05 0.28
C THR A 7 15.72 9.78 0.09
N MET A 8 14.39 9.89 0.02
CA MET A 8 13.49 8.74 -0.03
C MET A 8 12.31 9.02 -0.95
N THR A 9 11.86 7.98 -1.66
CA THR A 9 10.61 7.99 -2.40
C THR A 9 9.64 6.95 -1.84
N ARG A 10 8.36 7.09 -2.15
CA ARG A 10 7.40 5.99 -2.11
C ARG A 10 7.16 5.54 -3.54
N SER A 11 7.29 4.25 -3.80
CA SER A 11 7.04 3.64 -5.10
C SER A 11 5.82 2.73 -5.05
N PHE A 12 5.23 2.44 -6.21
CA PHE A 12 3.91 1.83 -6.31
C PHE A 12 3.94 0.69 -7.33
N PHE A 13 3.67 -0.53 -6.87
CA PHE A 13 3.32 -1.61 -7.78
C PHE A 13 1.85 -1.42 -8.16
N TYR A 14 1.62 -0.84 -9.33
CA TYR A 14 0.27 -0.76 -9.88
C TYR A 14 -0.28 -2.18 -10.04
N TRP A 15 -1.25 -2.52 -9.19
CA TRP A 15 -1.60 -3.92 -8.91
C TRP A 15 -2.09 -4.69 -10.15
N PRO A 16 -2.93 -4.11 -11.04
CA PRO A 16 -3.37 -4.79 -12.26
C PRO A 16 -2.24 -5.22 -13.19
N ASP A 17 -1.17 -4.43 -13.26
CA ASP A 17 -0.07 -4.66 -14.20
C ASP A 17 0.98 -5.61 -13.62
N PHE A 18 1.38 -5.42 -12.36
CA PHE A 18 2.37 -6.29 -11.72
C PHE A 18 1.83 -7.69 -11.40
N HIS A 19 0.51 -7.83 -11.25
CA HIS A 19 -0.17 -9.09 -10.95
C HIS A 19 -1.29 -9.35 -11.97
N PRO A 20 -0.96 -9.61 -13.25
CA PRO A 20 -1.93 -9.65 -14.35
C PRO A 20 -2.81 -10.90 -14.37
N GLU A 21 -2.38 -12.00 -13.73
CA GLU A 21 -3.14 -13.25 -13.57
C GLU A 21 -2.91 -13.82 -12.17
N PRO A 22 -3.83 -14.61 -11.59
CA PRO A 22 -3.76 -15.03 -10.17
C PRO A 22 -2.51 -15.81 -9.74
N GLY A 23 -1.72 -16.31 -10.69
CA GLY A 23 -0.48 -17.04 -10.45
C GLY A 23 0.72 -16.48 -11.22
N ARG A 24 0.59 -15.30 -11.84
CA ARG A 24 1.64 -14.71 -12.66
C ARG A 24 2.01 -13.33 -12.14
N ILE A 25 3.31 -13.08 -12.12
CA ILE A 25 3.89 -11.75 -11.95
C ILE A 25 4.43 -11.31 -13.30
N ASP A 26 4.28 -10.03 -13.60
CA ASP A 26 4.90 -9.46 -14.79
C ASP A 26 6.41 -9.28 -14.57
N GLU A 27 7.20 -10.12 -15.23
CA GLU A 27 8.66 -10.12 -15.08
C GLU A 27 9.32 -8.90 -15.76
N GLU A 28 8.72 -8.37 -16.83
CA GLU A 28 9.25 -7.16 -17.49
C GLU A 28 9.13 -5.94 -16.57
N LEU A 29 8.01 -5.80 -15.87
CA LEU A 29 7.84 -4.75 -14.85
C LEU A 29 8.74 -4.97 -13.63
N CYS A 30 9.02 -6.22 -13.27
CA CYS A 30 10.00 -6.53 -12.22
C CYS A 30 11.42 -6.10 -12.62
N ASP A 31 11.82 -6.32 -13.87
CA ASP A 31 13.12 -5.88 -14.37
C ASP A 31 13.21 -4.35 -14.43
N ARG A 32 12.17 -3.67 -14.93
CA ARG A 32 12.10 -2.20 -14.88
C ARG A 32 12.14 -1.65 -13.46
N PHE A 33 11.52 -2.36 -12.51
CA PHE A 33 11.59 -1.97 -11.11
C PHE A 33 13.00 -2.19 -10.52
N ARG A 34 13.72 -3.23 -10.93
CA ARG A 34 15.13 -3.42 -10.57
C ARG A 34 15.99 -2.26 -11.08
N ASP A 35 15.84 -1.87 -12.34
CA ASP A 35 16.53 -0.72 -12.92
C ASP A 35 16.23 0.58 -12.13
N PHE A 36 14.97 0.76 -11.71
CA PHE A 36 14.57 1.88 -10.85
C PHE A 36 15.28 1.84 -9.48
N LEU A 37 15.44 0.67 -8.87
CA LEU A 37 16.14 0.50 -7.60
C LEU A 37 17.66 0.73 -7.75
N ASP A 38 18.26 0.29 -8.85
CA ASP A 38 19.67 0.54 -9.17
C ASP A 38 19.90 2.06 -9.28
N ALA A 39 19.05 2.77 -10.02
CA ALA A 39 19.10 4.23 -10.12
C ALA A 39 18.92 4.94 -8.76
N HIS A 40 18.11 4.39 -7.85
CA HIS A 40 18.00 4.90 -6.48
C HIS A 40 19.32 4.75 -5.72
N THR A 41 19.99 3.61 -5.87
CA THR A 41 21.28 3.37 -5.22
C THR A 41 22.36 4.32 -5.74
N GLU A 42 22.44 4.50 -7.07
CA GLU A 42 23.34 5.45 -7.71
C GLU A 42 23.11 6.89 -7.23
N ALA A 43 21.86 7.28 -7.03
CA ALA A 43 21.49 8.60 -6.51
C ALA A 43 21.66 8.75 -4.99
N GLY A 44 21.99 7.67 -4.27
CA GLY A 44 22.04 7.64 -2.80
C GLY A 44 20.66 7.88 -2.16
N MET A 45 19.62 7.32 -2.76
CA MET A 45 18.23 7.42 -2.31
C MET A 45 17.66 6.04 -1.94
N GLY A 46 16.72 6.03 -1.02
CA GLY A 46 15.89 4.86 -0.69
C GLY A 46 14.50 4.95 -1.31
N THR A 47 13.78 3.83 -1.32
CA THR A 47 12.37 3.79 -1.67
C THR A 47 11.60 2.86 -0.73
N VAL A 48 10.32 3.18 -0.53
CA VAL A 48 9.34 2.35 0.16
C VAL A 48 8.35 1.84 -0.88
N PRO A 49 8.50 0.60 -1.38
CA PRO A 49 7.58 0.04 -2.35
C PRO A 49 6.24 -0.32 -1.70
N THR A 50 5.17 -0.04 -2.42
CA THR A 50 3.79 -0.32 -2.00
C THR A 50 3.25 -1.50 -2.82
N PHE A 51 2.80 -2.56 -2.16
CA PHE A 51 2.41 -3.80 -2.85
C PHE A 51 1.10 -3.67 -3.61
N ILE A 52 -0.01 -3.43 -2.93
CA ILE A 52 -1.35 -3.49 -3.53
C ILE A 52 -1.83 -2.07 -3.79
N VAL A 53 -1.54 -1.56 -4.99
CA VAL A 53 -1.99 -0.24 -5.43
C VAL A 53 -3.11 -0.42 -6.44
N GLY A 54 -4.31 -0.61 -5.91
CA GLY A 54 -5.56 -0.60 -6.67
C GLY A 54 -6.40 0.66 -6.45
N HIS A 55 -6.09 1.48 -5.45
CA HIS A 55 -6.68 2.81 -5.26
C HIS A 55 -5.62 3.88 -5.35
N MET A 56 -5.88 4.94 -6.11
CA MET A 56 -5.03 6.13 -6.20
C MET A 56 -5.83 7.30 -6.73
N SER A 57 -5.68 8.47 -6.09
CA SER A 57 -6.26 9.73 -6.58
C SER A 57 -7.78 9.70 -6.81
N GLY A 58 -8.51 8.89 -6.03
CA GLY A 58 -9.97 8.77 -6.12
C GLY A 58 -10.49 7.76 -7.14
N GLU A 59 -9.60 7.06 -7.84
CA GLU A 59 -9.95 6.01 -8.80
C GLU A 59 -9.55 4.63 -8.27
N ASN A 60 -10.33 3.61 -8.66
CA ASN A 60 -10.15 2.21 -8.29
C ASN A 60 -9.88 1.38 -9.55
N TRP A 61 -8.81 0.59 -9.51
CA TRP A 61 -8.41 -0.33 -10.57
C TRP A 61 -8.15 -1.72 -10.00
N ASP A 62 -9.09 -2.62 -10.28
CA ASP A 62 -8.95 -4.02 -9.99
C ASP A 62 -8.05 -4.72 -11.03
N PRO A 63 -7.23 -5.71 -10.63
CA PRO A 63 -6.77 -6.67 -11.61
C PRO A 63 -7.99 -7.38 -12.21
N VAL A 64 -7.95 -7.66 -13.52
CA VAL A 64 -9.09 -8.23 -14.28
C VAL A 64 -9.62 -9.54 -13.69
N TRP A 65 -8.79 -10.26 -12.93
CA TRP A 65 -9.14 -11.54 -12.30
C TRP A 65 -9.70 -11.41 -10.87
N ARG A 66 -9.73 -10.22 -10.25
CA ARG A 66 -10.38 -10.04 -8.94
C ARG A 66 -11.85 -10.45 -9.01
N GLY A 67 -12.52 -10.11 -10.10
CA GLY A 67 -13.90 -10.53 -10.38
C GLY A 67 -14.89 -10.10 -9.30
N GLY A 68 -14.72 -8.92 -8.71
CA GLY A 68 -15.62 -8.37 -7.68
C GLY A 68 -15.53 -9.03 -6.30
N ARG A 69 -14.58 -9.96 -6.08
CA ARG A 69 -14.34 -10.57 -4.76
C ARG A 69 -14.01 -9.52 -3.70
N ASP A 70 -14.40 -9.76 -2.46
CA ASP A 70 -14.15 -8.86 -1.33
C ASP A 70 -12.65 -8.86 -0.97
N LEU A 71 -12.08 -7.68 -0.72
CA LEU A 71 -10.64 -7.49 -0.49
C LEU A 71 -10.14 -8.06 0.85
N TYR A 72 -11.04 -8.25 1.82
CA TYR A 72 -10.72 -8.68 3.17
C TYR A 72 -11.28 -10.07 3.51
N GLU A 73 -12.46 -10.40 2.98
CA GLU A 73 -13.22 -11.58 3.40
C GLU A 73 -13.13 -12.76 2.40
N ASP A 74 -12.81 -12.49 1.13
CA ASP A 74 -12.62 -13.58 0.17
C ASP A 74 -11.28 -14.27 0.41
N VAL A 75 -11.33 -15.44 1.06
CA VAL A 75 -10.16 -16.24 1.45
C VAL A 75 -9.21 -16.50 0.29
N TRP A 76 -9.75 -16.77 -0.91
CA TRP A 76 -8.91 -17.01 -2.08
C TRP A 76 -8.18 -15.74 -2.51
N LEU A 77 -8.87 -14.60 -2.56
CA LEU A 77 -8.29 -13.32 -2.92
C LEU A 77 -7.25 -12.86 -1.89
N VAL A 78 -7.53 -12.98 -0.59
CA VAL A 78 -6.58 -12.68 0.49
C VAL A 78 -5.33 -13.55 0.35
N GLY A 79 -5.49 -14.84 0.05
CA GLY A 79 -4.37 -15.74 -0.23
C GLY A 79 -3.56 -15.33 -1.47
N ARG A 80 -4.21 -14.76 -2.50
CA ARG A 80 -3.52 -14.22 -3.69
C ARG A 80 -2.79 -12.90 -3.42
N GLN A 81 -3.37 -12.03 -2.60
CA GLN A 81 -2.72 -10.81 -2.11
C GLN A 81 -1.44 -11.16 -1.33
N ALA A 82 -1.54 -12.06 -0.35
CA ALA A 82 -0.39 -12.53 0.43
C ALA A 82 0.68 -13.20 -0.46
N TRP A 83 0.27 -14.03 -1.42
CA TRP A 83 1.20 -14.63 -2.38
C TRP A 83 1.97 -13.56 -3.15
N PHE A 84 1.28 -12.54 -3.67
CA PHE A 84 1.91 -11.44 -4.41
C PHE A 84 2.87 -10.63 -3.53
N VAL A 85 2.44 -10.25 -2.32
CA VAL A 85 3.31 -9.60 -1.32
C VAL A 85 4.58 -10.42 -1.10
N SER A 86 4.45 -11.72 -0.79
CA SER A 86 5.61 -12.59 -0.59
C SER A 86 6.52 -12.69 -1.81
N GLN A 87 5.96 -12.76 -3.03
CA GLN A 87 6.74 -12.87 -4.25
C GLN A 87 7.56 -11.60 -4.54
N MET A 88 6.96 -10.43 -4.34
CA MET A 88 7.63 -9.14 -4.53
C MET A 88 8.66 -8.91 -3.43
N THR A 89 8.36 -9.25 -2.17
CA THR A 89 9.35 -9.20 -1.09
C THR A 89 10.55 -10.09 -1.38
N ARG A 90 10.36 -11.36 -1.79
CA ARG A 90 11.48 -12.27 -2.12
C ARG A 90 12.39 -11.72 -3.22
N ARG A 91 11.82 -11.05 -4.21
CA ARG A 91 12.57 -10.48 -5.35
C ARG A 91 13.46 -9.30 -4.95
N PHE A 92 12.98 -8.44 -4.04
CA PHE A 92 13.59 -7.12 -3.86
C PHE A 92 14.10 -6.83 -2.45
N LYS A 93 13.85 -7.70 -1.46
CA LYS A 93 14.27 -7.48 -0.06
C LYS A 93 15.78 -7.30 0.12
N ASP A 94 16.60 -7.87 -0.74
CA ASP A 94 18.07 -7.81 -0.59
C ASP A 94 18.65 -6.59 -1.32
N HIS A 95 17.82 -5.81 -2.01
CA HIS A 95 18.25 -4.62 -2.71
C HIS A 95 18.43 -3.43 -1.73
N PRO A 96 19.60 -2.77 -1.69
CA PRO A 96 19.90 -1.74 -0.68
C PRO A 96 18.99 -0.51 -0.75
N ALA A 97 18.47 -0.18 -1.93
CA ALA A 97 17.50 0.91 -2.09
C ALA A 97 16.14 0.64 -1.43
N VAL A 98 15.78 -0.60 -1.07
CA VAL A 98 14.50 -0.87 -0.41
C VAL A 98 14.63 -0.64 1.09
N THR A 99 14.02 0.44 1.59
CA THR A 99 14.16 0.90 2.98
C THR A 99 12.95 0.61 3.86
N GLY A 100 11.84 0.16 3.27
CA GLY A 100 10.59 -0.15 3.96
C GLY A 100 9.56 -0.72 3.00
N TRP A 101 8.42 -1.14 3.53
CA TRP A 101 7.31 -1.69 2.76
C TRP A 101 5.97 -1.08 3.17
N LEU A 102 5.08 -0.93 2.19
CA LEU A 102 3.67 -0.62 2.43
C LEU A 102 2.78 -1.69 1.82
N ILE A 103 1.81 -2.20 2.58
CA ILE A 103 0.88 -3.22 2.08
C ILE A 103 0.01 -2.66 0.96
N THR A 104 -0.53 -1.46 1.13
CA THR A 104 -1.51 -0.87 0.21
C THR A 104 -1.30 0.62 0.01
N ASN A 105 -2.03 1.19 -0.95
CA ASN A 105 -2.38 2.60 -0.89
C ASN A 105 -3.86 2.75 -0.54
N GLU A 106 -4.14 3.33 0.63
CA GLU A 106 -5.46 3.82 1.04
C GLU A 106 -6.57 2.77 0.93
N MET A 107 -6.29 1.55 1.40
CA MET A 107 -7.27 0.45 1.40
C MET A 107 -8.64 0.81 2.01
N PRO A 108 -8.75 1.67 3.05
CA PRO A 108 -10.06 2.16 3.53
C PRO A 108 -10.91 2.85 2.45
N GLY A 109 -10.30 3.46 1.44
CA GLY A 109 -10.96 4.05 0.27
C GLY A 109 -11.26 3.06 -0.86
N TYR A 110 -10.59 1.90 -0.87
CA TYR A 110 -10.70 0.88 -1.91
C TYR A 110 -11.69 -0.24 -1.56
N GLY A 111 -11.58 -0.78 -0.35
CA GLY A 111 -12.25 -2.00 0.13
C GLY A 111 -13.75 -2.05 -0.15
N ARG A 112 -14.49 -1.20 0.58
CA ARG A 112 -15.93 -1.03 0.45
C ARG A 112 -16.19 0.45 0.20
N ILE A 113 -16.42 0.78 -1.06
CA ILE A 113 -16.58 2.14 -1.57
C ILE A 113 -17.62 2.89 -0.71
N TYR A 114 -17.26 4.08 -0.22
CA TYR A 114 -18.08 4.91 0.69
C TYR A 114 -18.46 4.28 2.04
N GLN A 115 -17.81 3.16 2.41
CA GLN A 115 -18.01 2.46 3.69
C GLN A 115 -19.47 2.05 3.91
N VAL A 116 -20.16 1.65 2.85
CA VAL A 116 -21.45 0.97 2.96
C VAL A 116 -21.17 -0.46 3.41
N ASP A 117 -21.67 -0.83 4.59
CA ASP A 117 -21.44 -2.14 5.23
C ASP A 117 -19.94 -2.42 5.46
N PRO A 118 -19.23 -1.66 6.32
CA PRO A 118 -17.80 -1.86 6.54
C PRO A 118 -17.50 -3.24 7.16
N PRO A 119 -16.35 -3.86 6.84
CA PRO A 119 -15.91 -5.07 7.53
C PRO A 119 -15.71 -4.79 9.04
N SER A 120 -15.78 -5.83 9.87
CA SER A 120 -15.46 -5.68 11.29
C SER A 120 -13.97 -5.41 11.51
N SER A 121 -13.62 -4.82 12.67
CA SER A 121 -12.21 -4.62 13.05
C SER A 121 -11.44 -5.95 13.07
N ASP A 122 -12.06 -7.04 13.51
CA ASP A 122 -11.44 -8.37 13.54
C ASP A 122 -11.04 -8.85 12.14
N VAL A 123 -11.89 -8.61 11.13
CA VAL A 123 -11.63 -8.97 9.73
C VAL A 123 -10.45 -8.18 9.17
N VAL A 124 -10.45 -6.85 9.36
CA VAL A 124 -9.38 -5.99 8.86
C VAL A 124 -8.07 -6.25 9.59
N THR A 125 -8.11 -6.46 10.91
CA THR A 125 -6.94 -6.77 11.73
C THR A 125 -6.33 -8.11 11.31
N ALA A 126 -7.15 -9.14 11.08
CA ALA A 126 -6.68 -10.43 10.57
C ALA A 126 -6.05 -10.31 9.17
N TRP A 127 -6.68 -9.55 8.27
CA TRP A 127 -6.11 -9.26 6.96
C TRP A 127 -4.76 -8.52 7.06
N ALA A 128 -4.69 -7.49 7.91
CA ALA A 128 -3.47 -6.71 8.15
C ALA A 128 -2.33 -7.60 8.67
N GLN A 129 -2.62 -8.45 9.66
CA GLN A 129 -1.69 -9.45 10.16
C GLN A 129 -1.19 -10.37 9.04
N PHE A 130 -2.10 -10.97 8.26
CA PHE A 130 -1.71 -11.87 7.18
C PHE A 130 -0.81 -11.22 6.13
N MET A 131 -1.05 -9.95 5.80
CA MET A 131 -0.22 -9.22 4.84
C MET A 131 1.17 -8.92 5.40
N CYS A 132 1.28 -8.45 6.65
CA CYS A 132 2.56 -8.22 7.30
C CYS A 132 3.35 -9.53 7.47
N ASP A 133 2.68 -10.61 7.88
CA ASP A 133 3.27 -11.94 7.99
C ASP A 133 3.79 -12.45 6.64
N ALA A 134 3.10 -12.15 5.53
CA ALA A 134 3.55 -12.52 4.19
C ALA A 134 4.90 -11.86 3.81
N VAL A 135 5.15 -10.62 4.26
CA VAL A 135 6.46 -9.94 4.11
C VAL A 135 7.52 -10.67 4.95
N ARG A 136 7.21 -10.96 6.22
CA ARG A 136 8.14 -11.61 7.14
C ARG A 136 8.49 -13.04 6.72
N ALA A 137 7.50 -13.83 6.32
CA ALA A 137 7.68 -15.20 5.82
C ALA A 137 8.45 -15.26 4.49
N ALA A 138 8.44 -14.17 3.71
CA ALA A 138 9.27 -14.00 2.53
C ALA A 138 10.73 -13.61 2.85
N GLY A 139 11.04 -13.35 4.12
CA GLY A 139 12.37 -12.98 4.62
C GLY A 139 12.62 -11.47 4.65
N GLY A 140 11.61 -10.64 4.42
CA GLY A 140 11.75 -9.18 4.49
C GLY A 140 11.97 -8.70 5.92
N THR A 141 13.07 -7.99 6.15
CA THR A 141 13.46 -7.45 7.47
C THR A 141 13.26 -5.95 7.59
N GLN A 142 12.95 -5.26 6.49
CA GLN A 142 12.68 -3.82 6.49
C GLN A 142 11.39 -3.50 7.25
N PRO A 143 11.24 -2.27 7.78
CA PRO A 143 9.99 -1.81 8.37
C PRO A 143 8.80 -1.96 7.42
N VAL A 144 7.65 -2.39 7.93
CA VAL A 144 6.39 -2.58 7.20
C VAL A 144 5.26 -1.79 7.85
N SER A 145 4.39 -1.22 7.02
CA SER A 145 3.14 -0.60 7.45
C SER A 145 2.02 -0.87 6.42
N LEU A 146 0.77 -0.57 6.76
CA LEU A 146 -0.37 -0.89 5.89
C LEU A 146 -0.52 0.08 4.71
N GLY A 147 -0.11 1.34 4.89
CA GLY A 147 -0.37 2.40 3.90
C GLY A 147 -1.85 2.74 3.76
N ASP A 148 -2.63 2.48 4.80
CA ASP A 148 -4.07 2.76 4.96
C ASP A 148 -4.37 4.25 5.22
N GLY A 149 -3.35 5.10 5.21
CA GLY A 149 -3.47 6.53 5.50
C GLY A 149 -3.79 6.85 6.96
N ALA A 150 -3.77 5.84 7.85
CA ALA A 150 -4.28 5.95 9.21
C ALA A 150 -5.75 6.41 9.28
N TRP A 151 -6.58 6.10 8.27
CA TRP A 151 -7.97 6.56 8.20
C TRP A 151 -8.98 5.65 8.93
N GLY A 152 -8.61 5.21 10.14
CA GLY A 152 -9.46 4.38 10.98
C GLY A 152 -10.38 5.16 11.93
N ILE A 153 -11.01 4.43 12.85
CA ILE A 153 -11.93 4.96 13.86
C ILE A 153 -11.28 6.05 14.72
N GLU A 154 -10.00 5.91 15.09
CA GLU A 154 -9.33 6.88 15.98
C GLU A 154 -9.00 8.22 15.32
N VAL A 155 -8.87 8.26 13.99
CA VAL A 155 -8.47 9.47 13.26
C VAL A 155 -9.68 10.14 12.62
N THR A 156 -10.59 9.35 12.04
CA THR A 156 -11.74 9.88 11.29
C THR A 156 -13.02 9.93 12.13
N GLY A 157 -13.08 9.22 13.25
CA GLY A 157 -14.29 9.03 14.04
C GLY A 157 -15.33 8.13 13.37
N ARG A 158 -14.99 7.49 12.23
CA ARG A 158 -15.88 6.62 11.46
C ARG A 158 -15.32 5.21 11.45
N ASP A 159 -16.16 4.27 11.89
CA ASP A 159 -15.81 2.85 11.86
C ASP A 159 -15.87 2.33 10.42
N ASN A 160 -14.73 1.82 9.95
CA ASN A 160 -14.57 1.19 8.65
C ASN A 160 -13.78 -0.13 8.76
N GLY A 161 -13.69 -0.69 9.96
CA GLY A 161 -12.85 -1.83 10.31
C GLY A 161 -11.39 -1.50 10.57
N PHE A 162 -10.87 -0.34 10.16
CA PHE A 162 -9.47 0.03 10.48
C PHE A 162 -9.39 0.67 11.87
N SER A 163 -8.51 0.11 12.69
CA SER A 163 -8.20 0.56 14.04
C SER A 163 -6.69 0.66 14.20
N LEU A 164 -6.20 1.85 14.54
CA LEU A 164 -4.77 2.05 14.79
C LEU A 164 -4.31 1.25 16.00
N ARG A 165 -5.18 1.09 17.00
CA ARG A 165 -4.85 0.30 18.19
C ARG A 165 -4.72 -1.17 17.87
N ASP A 166 -5.63 -1.71 17.07
CA ASP A 166 -5.66 -3.14 16.77
C ASP A 166 -4.56 -3.52 15.76
N THR A 167 -4.25 -2.64 14.82
CA THR A 167 -3.20 -2.89 13.81
C THR A 167 -1.78 -2.58 14.29
N ALA A 168 -1.62 -1.82 15.38
CA ALA A 168 -0.31 -1.43 15.92
C ALA A 168 0.60 -2.60 16.31
N GLU A 169 0.04 -3.78 16.62
CA GLU A 169 0.82 -4.98 16.94
C GLU A 169 1.55 -5.55 15.71
N TYR A 170 1.06 -5.27 14.50
CA TYR A 170 1.53 -5.91 13.25
C TYR A 170 2.36 -5.00 12.35
N VAL A 171 2.38 -3.70 12.61
CA VAL A 171 3.12 -2.70 11.82
C VAL A 171 4.29 -2.12 12.61
N ASP A 172 5.36 -1.76 11.92
CA ASP A 172 6.52 -1.13 12.56
C ASP A 172 6.38 0.40 12.68
N PHE A 173 5.52 1.00 11.86
CA PHE A 173 5.26 2.44 11.85
C PHE A 173 3.86 2.77 11.32
N VAL A 174 3.40 3.99 11.58
CA VAL A 174 2.12 4.52 11.08
C VAL A 174 2.39 5.63 10.06
N GLY A 175 1.74 5.57 8.90
CA GLY A 175 1.86 6.54 7.82
C GLY A 175 0.55 7.31 7.60
N PRO A 176 0.30 8.41 8.34
CA PRO A 176 -0.94 9.16 8.18
C PRO A 176 -0.96 9.90 6.84
N HIS A 177 -2.10 9.84 6.15
CA HIS A 177 -2.37 10.67 4.99
C HIS A 177 -3.21 11.87 5.44
N VAL A 178 -2.64 13.08 5.30
CA VAL A 178 -3.28 14.30 5.75
C VAL A 178 -3.66 15.15 4.54
N TYR A 179 -4.92 15.06 4.16
CA TYR A 179 -5.52 15.98 3.19
C TYR A 179 -6.35 17.01 3.94
N ARG A 180 -6.00 18.29 3.83
CA ARG A 180 -6.87 19.36 4.30
C ARG A 180 -8.14 19.36 3.46
N SER A 181 -9.23 18.90 4.07
CA SER A 181 -10.57 19.12 3.54
C SER A 181 -10.97 20.54 3.94
N ASP A 182 -10.85 21.50 3.02
CA ASP A 182 -11.38 22.86 3.16
C ASP A 182 -12.54 23.00 2.17
N THR A 183 -13.60 23.73 2.50
CA THR A 183 -14.70 24.05 1.57
C THR A 183 -14.45 25.35 0.79
N ASP A 184 -13.38 26.07 1.12
CA ASP A 184 -12.96 27.27 0.42
C ASP A 184 -12.44 26.93 -0.98
N ARG A 185 -13.25 27.24 -2.00
CA ARG A 185 -12.94 26.96 -3.41
C ARG A 185 -11.62 27.59 -3.87
N PRO A 186 -11.30 28.87 -3.55
CA PRO A 186 -9.98 29.41 -3.86
C PRO A 186 -8.82 28.56 -3.31
N ARG A 187 -8.88 28.14 -2.04
CA ARG A 187 -7.84 27.28 -1.44
C ARG A 187 -7.78 25.90 -2.06
N GLN A 188 -8.92 25.30 -2.40
CA GLN A 188 -8.95 24.04 -3.14
C GLN A 188 -8.30 24.18 -4.53
N HIS A 189 -8.56 25.28 -5.25
CA HIS A 189 -8.05 25.49 -6.61
C HIS A 189 -6.57 25.90 -6.67
N TYR A 190 -6.08 26.61 -5.65
CA TYR A 190 -4.69 27.08 -5.58
C TYR A 190 -3.82 26.26 -4.61
N ARG A 191 -4.28 25.07 -4.19
CA ARG A 191 -3.60 24.26 -3.17
C ARG A 191 -2.12 24.03 -3.48
N ALA A 192 -1.80 23.67 -4.73
CA ALA A 192 -0.44 23.43 -5.18
C ALA A 192 0.47 24.68 -5.24
N ALA A 193 -0.10 25.89 -5.12
CA ALA A 193 0.64 27.16 -5.16
C ALA A 193 0.94 27.74 -3.77
N PHE A 194 0.33 27.20 -2.71
CA PHE A 194 0.43 27.72 -1.34
C PHE A 194 0.99 26.71 -0.32
N GLU A 195 1.28 25.48 -0.76
CA GLU A 195 1.99 24.42 -0.01
C GLU A 195 3.38 24.19 -0.62
#